data_AF-A0A7Z9FIF1-F1
#
_entry.id   AF-A0A7Z9FIF1-F1
#
_cell.length_a   1.000
_cell.length_b   1.000
_cell.length_c   1.000
_cell.angle_alpha   90.00
_cell.angle_beta   90.00
_cell.angle_gamma   90.00
#
_symmetry.space_group_name_H-M   'P 1'
#
loop_
_entity.id
_entity.type
_entity.pdbx_description
1 polymer ?
#
loop_
_entity_poly.entity_id
_entity_poly.type
_entity_poly.pdbx_seq_one_letter_code
_entity_poly.pdbx_strand_id
1 'polypeptide(L)'
;MFSSKAFSEGLKSSLPIVAGYLPVSFAFGVAAEGAQFDTFSAVFTSLFIYAGASQFALVGLLKDGVPILTAALITLGLNIRHFLYGPGLSRQTENFSLRARLVAAFGLTDEV
;
A
#
# COMPACT_ATOMS: atom_id res chain seq x y z
N MET A 1 -15.63 11.22 -12.04
CA MET A 1 -16.20 10.48 -10.89
C MET A 1 -16.47 9.06 -11.38
N PHE A 2 -16.16 8.02 -10.60
CA PHE A 2 -16.34 6.63 -11.04
C PHE A 2 -17.81 6.35 -11.33
N SER A 3 -18.12 5.62 -12.41
CA SER A 3 -19.47 5.10 -12.62
C SER A 3 -19.79 4.09 -11.52
N SER A 4 -20.97 4.17 -10.91
CA SER A 4 -21.39 3.28 -9.82
C SER A 4 -21.29 1.80 -10.20
N LYS A 5 -21.56 1.48 -11.48
CA LYS A 5 -21.46 0.12 -12.01
C LYS A 5 -19.99 -0.33 -12.09
N ALA A 6 -19.12 0.51 -12.67
CA ALA A 6 -17.69 0.22 -12.80
C ALA A 6 -17.00 0.06 -11.42
N PHE A 7 -17.39 0.87 -10.44
CA PHE A 7 -16.89 0.74 -9.07
C PHE A 7 -17.31 -0.58 -8.42
N SER A 8 -18.59 -0.97 -8.57
CA SER A 8 -19.07 -2.25 -8.04
C SER A 8 -18.42 -3.46 -8.71
N GLU A 9 -18.15 -3.38 -10.02
CA GLU A 9 -17.41 -4.43 -10.74
C GLU A 9 -15.97 -4.51 -10.23
N GLY A 10 -15.28 -3.38 -10.07
CA GLY A 10 -13.94 -3.33 -9.50
C GLY A 10 -13.86 -3.95 -8.10
N LEU A 11 -14.82 -3.66 -7.21
CA LEU A 11 -14.89 -4.27 -5.88
C LEU A 11 -15.02 -5.79 -5.91
N LYS A 12 -15.79 -6.34 -6.85
CA LYS A 12 -15.93 -7.79 -7.01
C LYS A 12 -14.64 -8.39 -7.55
N SER A 13 -14.02 -7.73 -8.52
CA SER A 13 -12.73 -8.14 -9.10
C SER A 13 -11.58 -8.09 -8.10
N SER A 14 -11.65 -7.24 -7.06
CA SER A 14 -10.61 -7.17 -6.02
C SER A 14 -10.72 -8.24 -4.93
N LEU A 15 -11.84 -8.98 -4.83
CA LEU A 15 -12.02 -9.98 -3.75
C LEU A 15 -10.91 -11.05 -3.68
N PRO A 16 -10.44 -11.64 -4.80
CA PRO A 16 -9.34 -12.60 -4.75
C PRO A 16 -8.05 -11.99 -4.21
N ILE A 17 -7.78 -10.73 -4.54
CA ILE A 17 -6.59 -9.98 -4.06
C ILE A 17 -6.69 -9.76 -2.55
N VAL A 18 -7.87 -9.33 -2.06
CA VAL A 18 -8.11 -9.15 -0.62
C VAL A 18 -7.90 -10.46 0.16
N ALA A 19 -8.35 -11.59 -0.40
CA ALA A 19 -8.11 -12.90 0.20
C ALA A 19 -6.61 -13.22 0.31
N GLY A 20 -5.82 -12.83 -0.69
CA GLY A 20 -4.35 -12.94 -0.68
C GLY A 20 -3.68 -12.05 0.38
N TYR A 21 -4.26 -10.90 0.71
CA TYR A 21 -3.72 -10.03 1.76
C TYR A 21 -3.93 -10.57 3.18
N LEU A 22 -4.96 -11.38 3.45
CA LEU A 22 -5.26 -11.85 4.82
C LEU A 22 -4.07 -12.56 5.51
N PRO A 23 -3.40 -13.55 4.89
CA PRO A 23 -2.23 -14.17 5.49
C PRO A 23 -1.06 -13.19 5.70
N VAL A 24 -0.85 -12.29 4.74
CA VAL A 24 0.24 -11.29 4.78
C VAL A 24 0.00 -10.29 5.91
N SER A 25 -1.23 -9.82 6.09
CA SER A 25 -1.61 -8.92 7.18
C SER A 25 -1.44 -9.57 8.55
N PHE A 26 -1.77 -10.87 8.68
CA PHE A 26 -1.53 -11.61 9.92
C PHE A 26 -0.03 -11.74 10.21
N ALA A 27 0.77 -12.10 9.20
CA ALA A 27 2.22 -12.17 9.33
C ALA A 27 2.84 -10.82 9.70
N PHE A 28 2.33 -9.71 9.14
CA PHE A 28 2.74 -8.37 9.51
C PHE A 28 2.41 -8.05 10.97
N GLY A 29 1.21 -8.40 11.45
CA GLY A 29 0.83 -8.22 12.85
C GLY A 29 1.79 -8.92 13.82
N VAL A 30 2.13 -10.19 13.54
CA VAL A 30 3.12 -10.95 14.33
C VAL A 30 4.51 -10.31 14.26
N ALA A 31 4.94 -9.84 13.08
CA ALA A 31 6.23 -9.18 12.92
C ALA A 31 6.30 -7.83 13.68
N ALA A 32 5.23 -7.04 13.66
CA ALA A 32 5.12 -5.79 14.41
C ALA A 32 5.16 -6.04 15.92
N GLU A 33 4.42 -7.03 16.42
CA GLU A 33 4.48 -7.43 17.82
C GLU A 33 5.92 -7.86 18.22
N GLY A 34 6.57 -8.69 17.40
CA GLY A 34 7.97 -9.10 17.61
C GLY A 34 9.02 -7.98 17.45
N ALA A 35 8.62 -6.83 16.94
CA ALA A 35 9.40 -5.60 16.89
C ALA A 35 9.04 -4.63 18.02
N GLN A 36 8.16 -5.03 18.95
CA GLN A 36 7.65 -4.20 20.04
C GLN A 36 6.98 -2.91 19.55
N PHE A 37 6.36 -2.97 18.37
CA PHE A 37 5.57 -1.87 17.84
C PHE A 37 4.26 -1.75 18.60
N ASP A 38 3.90 -0.52 18.97
CA ASP A 38 2.57 -0.27 19.54
C ASP A 38 1.47 -0.58 18.52
N THR A 39 0.32 -1.03 19.02
CA THR A 39 -0.83 -1.41 18.20
C THR A 39 -1.29 -0.25 17.32
N PHE A 40 -1.27 0.98 17.85
CA PHE A 40 -1.65 2.16 17.06
C PHE A 40 -0.71 2.38 15.88
N SER A 41 0.60 2.25 16.08
CA SER A 41 1.61 2.37 15.03
C SER A 41 1.49 1.28 13.97
N ALA A 42 1.18 0.04 14.37
CA ALA A 42 0.96 -1.07 13.46
C ALA A 42 -0.29 -0.86 12.58
N VAL A 43 -1.39 -0.40 13.18
CA VAL A 43 -2.63 -0.05 12.46
C VAL A 43 -2.40 1.15 11.53
N PHE A 44 -1.72 2.18 12.01
CA PHE A 44 -1.38 3.36 11.21
C PHE A 44 -0.55 2.98 9.99
N THR A 45 0.47 2.15 10.17
CA THR A 45 1.29 1.63 9.07
C THR A 45 0.45 0.83 8.06
N SER A 46 -0.54 0.08 8.53
CA SER A 46 -1.49 -0.68 7.69
C SER A 46 -2.48 0.19 6.92
N LEU A 47 -2.84 1.36 7.45
CA LEU A 47 -3.78 2.27 6.81
C LEU A 47 -3.14 3.09 5.69
N PHE A 48 -1.84 3.38 5.78
CA PHE A 48 -1.17 4.32 4.88
C PHE A 48 -0.12 3.70 3.95
N ILE A 49 0.37 2.50 4.24
CA ILE A 49 1.38 1.83 3.41
C ILE A 49 0.77 0.62 2.72
N TYR A 50 0.36 0.79 1.48
CA TYR A 50 -0.21 -0.28 0.64
C TYR A 50 0.85 -1.06 -0.14
N ALA A 51 1.94 -1.42 0.54
CA ALA A 51 3.03 -2.21 -0.03
C ALA A 51 3.60 -3.15 1.02
N GLY A 52 3.32 -4.45 0.89
CA GLY A 52 3.63 -5.45 1.92
C GLY A 52 5.11 -5.46 2.28
N ALA A 53 5.99 -5.57 1.27
CA ALA A 53 7.44 -5.56 1.47
C ALA A 53 7.94 -4.30 2.21
N SER A 54 7.30 -3.15 1.99
CA SER A 54 7.71 -1.90 2.63
C SER A 54 7.26 -1.79 4.07
N GLN A 55 6.13 -2.40 4.43
CA GLN A 55 5.69 -2.46 5.82
C GLN A 55 6.65 -3.30 6.67
N PHE A 56 7.04 -4.49 6.19
CA PHE A 56 8.03 -5.32 6.86
C PHE A 56 9.41 -4.63 6.94
N ALA A 57 9.85 -4.00 5.86
CA ALA A 57 11.09 -3.23 5.86
C ALA A 57 11.06 -2.06 6.85
N LEU A 58 9.96 -1.30 6.90
CA LEU A 58 9.81 -0.17 7.82
C LEU A 58 9.92 -0.64 9.28
N VAL A 59 9.18 -1.69 9.64
CA VAL A 59 9.20 -2.23 11.00
C VAL A 59 10.59 -2.76 11.36
N GLY A 60 11.26 -3.46 10.44
CA GLY A 60 12.63 -3.93 10.65
C GLY A 60 13.63 -2.79 10.87
N LEU A 61 13.59 -1.76 10.01
CA LEU A 61 14.46 -0.59 10.13
C LEU A 61 14.25 0.15 11.47
N LEU A 62 13.00 0.35 11.86
CA LEU A 62 12.67 1.04 13.11
C LEU A 62 13.05 0.22 14.34
N LYS A 63 12.92 -1.11 14.26
CA LYS A 63 13.42 -2.04 15.29
C LYS A 63 14.94 -1.93 15.47
N ASP A 64 15.67 -1.77 14.37
CA ASP A 64 17.13 -1.62 14.37
C ASP A 64 17.59 -0.21 14.80
N GLY A 65 16.67 0.66 15.23
CA GLY A 65 16.97 2.00 15.72
C GLY A 65 17.26 3.02 14.61
N VAL A 66 16.90 2.71 13.35
CA VAL A 66 17.04 3.66 12.24
C VAL A 66 16.10 4.85 12.49
N PRO A 67 16.56 6.11 12.34
CA PRO A 67 15.71 7.27 12.48
C PRO A 67 14.51 7.23 11.53
N ILE A 68 13.34 7.67 12.01
CA ILE A 68 12.08 7.54 11.27
C ILE A 68 12.11 8.18 9.88
N LEU A 69 12.77 9.32 9.75
CA LEU A 69 12.91 10.00 8.46
C LEU A 69 13.75 9.18 7.48
N THR A 70 14.83 8.58 7.96
CA THR A 70 15.70 7.71 7.14
C THR A 70 14.95 6.45 6.72
N ALA A 71 14.23 5.81 7.64
CA ALA A 71 13.42 4.64 7.33
C ALA A 71 12.30 4.97 6.33
N ALA A 72 11.67 6.15 6.45
CA ALA A 72 10.70 6.65 5.48
C ALA A 72 11.32 6.89 4.10
N LEU A 73 12.52 7.46 4.01
CA LEU A 73 13.21 7.66 2.73
C LEU A 73 13.62 6.34 2.07
N ILE A 74 14.10 5.36 2.86
CA ILE A 74 14.43 4.01 2.35
C ILE A 74 13.16 3.35 1.79
N THR A 75 12.07 3.36 2.55
CA THR A 75 10.81 2.74 2.14
C THR A 75 10.18 3.45 0.94
N LEU A 76 10.29 4.79 0.84
CA LEU A 76 9.94 5.52 -0.39
C LEU A 76 10.78 5.07 -1.58
N GLY A 77 12.10 4.88 -1.38
CA GLY A 77 13.00 4.36 -2.41
C GLY A 77 12.59 2.96 -2.91
N LEU A 78 12.22 2.05 -2.01
CA LEU A 78 11.69 0.73 -2.36
C LEU A 78 10.41 0.81 -3.20
N ASN A 79 9.62 1.87 -3.02
CA ASN A 79 8.34 2.05 -3.70
C ASN A 79 8.41 2.85 -5.00
N ILE A 80 9.59 3.26 -5.46
CA ILE A 80 9.73 4.05 -6.71
C ILE A 80 9.10 3.35 -7.93
N ARG A 81 8.93 2.02 -7.87
CA ARG A 81 8.17 1.23 -8.87
C ARG A 81 6.76 1.78 -9.13
N HIS A 82 6.09 2.37 -8.14
CA HIS A 82 4.77 2.98 -8.31
C HIS A 82 4.79 4.17 -9.29
N PHE A 83 5.90 4.90 -9.35
CA PHE A 83 6.09 5.96 -10.35
C PHE A 83 6.16 5.38 -11.77
N LEU A 84 6.78 4.20 -11.91
CA LEU A 84 6.92 3.50 -13.20
C LEU A 84 5.58 2.89 -13.69
N TYR A 85 4.60 2.69 -12.81
CA TYR A 85 3.26 2.25 -13.20
C TYR A 85 2.44 3.34 -13.90
N GLY A 86 2.76 4.62 -13.69
CA GLY A 86 2.04 5.76 -14.27
C GLY A 86 1.83 5.67 -15.79
N PRO A 87 2.89 5.46 -16.61
CA PRO A 87 2.76 5.26 -18.05
C PRO A 87 1.84 4.07 -18.43
N GLY A 88 1.92 2.95 -17.71
CA GLY A 88 1.08 1.77 -17.97
C GLY A 88 -0.41 1.98 -17.65
N LEU A 89 -0.70 2.80 -16.64
CA LEU A 89 -2.05 3.15 -16.22
C LEU A 89 -2.64 4.36 -16.97
N SER A 90 -1.83 5.06 -17.78
CA SER A 90 -2.22 6.30 -18.46
C SER A 90 -3.45 6.14 -19.36
N ARG A 91 -3.49 5.09 -20.20
CA ARG A 91 -4.64 4.77 -21.07
C ARG A 91 -5.89 4.39 -20.27
N GLN A 92 -5.71 3.64 -19.18
CA GLN A 92 -6.81 3.14 -18.35
C GLN A 92 -7.45 4.27 -17.53
N THR A 93 -6.70 5.33 -17.26
CA THR A 93 -7.13 6.50 -16.47
C THR A 93 -7.37 7.75 -17.33
N GLU A 94 -7.35 7.63 -18.65
CA GLU A 94 -7.48 8.76 -19.58
C GLU A 94 -8.75 9.58 -19.31
N ASN A 95 -9.87 8.89 -19.14
CA ASN A 95 -11.19 9.50 -18.87
C ASN A 95 -11.39 9.95 -17.42
N PHE A 96 -10.40 9.77 -16.53
CA PHE A 96 -10.54 10.14 -15.13
C PHE A 96 -10.22 11.62 -14.93
N SER A 97 -11.10 12.33 -14.20
CA SER A 97 -10.78 13.64 -13.63
C SER A 97 -9.54 13.56 -12.73
N LEU A 98 -8.77 14.64 -12.59
CA LEU A 98 -7.57 14.69 -11.74
C LEU A 98 -7.79 14.13 -10.33
N ARG A 99 -8.90 14.50 -9.67
CA ARG A 99 -9.25 13.98 -8.33
C ARG A 99 -9.40 12.45 -8.30
N ALA A 100 -10.03 11.88 -9.33
CA ALA A 100 -10.19 10.43 -9.43
C ALA A 100 -8.86 9.72 -9.70
N ARG A 101 -7.96 10.34 -10.48
CA ARG A 101 -6.59 9.83 -10.68
C ARG A 101 -5.79 9.84 -9.37
N LEU A 102 -5.88 10.91 -8.57
CA LEU A 102 -5.20 10.99 -7.27
C LEU A 102 -5.72 9.94 -6.28
N VAL A 103 -7.05 9.76 -6.21
CA VAL A 103 -7.64 8.72 -5.36
C VAL A 103 -7.24 7.31 -5.81
N ALA A 104 -7.24 7.05 -7.13
CA ALA A 104 -6.80 5.77 -7.67
C ALA A 104 -5.29 5.53 -7.43
N ALA A 105 -4.46 6.56 -7.59
CA ALA A 105 -3.02 6.48 -7.34
C ALA A 105 -2.70 6.25 -5.86
N PHE A 106 -3.47 6.84 -4.94
CA PHE A 106 -3.32 6.58 -3.51
C PHE A 106 -3.62 5.12 -3.16
N GLY A 107 -4.61 4.51 -3.81
CA GLY A 107 -4.99 3.10 -3.59
C GLY A 107 -4.22 2.09 -4.42
N LEU A 108 -3.16 2.50 -5.13
CA LEU A 108 -2.34 1.60 -5.93
C LEU A 108 -1.50 0.72 -4.99
N THR A 109 -1.49 -0.59 -5.22
CA THR A 109 -0.77 -1.54 -4.38
C THR A 109 0.31 -2.26 -5.19
N ASP A 110 1.18 -3.02 -4.53
CA ASP A 110 2.24 -3.75 -5.21
C ASP A 110 1.84 -5.10 -5.81
N GLU A 111 0.61 -5.55 -5.55
CA GLU A 111 0.02 -6.76 -6.10
C GLU A 111 -0.82 -6.48 -7.37
N VAL A 112 -0.99 -5.21 -7.75
CA VAL A 112 -1.79 -4.74 -8.92
C VAL A 112 -1.26 -3.47 -9.58
#